data_AF-A0A538GQ30-F1
#
_entry.id   AF-A0A538GQ30-F1
#
_cell.length_a   1.000
_cell.length_b   1.000
_cell.length_c   1.000
_cell.angle_alpha   90.00
_cell.angle_beta   90.00
_cell.angle_gamma   90.00
#
_symmetry.space_group_name_H-M   'P 1'
#
loop_
_entity.id
_entity.type
_entity.pdbx_description
1 polymer ?
#
loop_
_entity_poly.entity_id
_entity_poly.type
_entity_poly.pdbx_seq_one_letter_code
_entity_poly.pdbx_strand_id
1 'polypeptide(L)'
;AARKNNYRWLASPIYQDFLAGDRKLACAPWGSITRNPYGWKGPCYLLTDGIFPTFEALMDGMEWEEYGPGNDPRCEHCAIHSGFEPSAAFEATKSLRDTVRSTAWTLTG
;
A
#
# COMPACT_ATOMS: atom_id res chain seq x y z
N ALA A 1 -15.03 -13.58 -10.47
CA ALA A 1 -14.41 -13.82 -11.79
C ALA A 1 -13.09 -14.60 -11.67
N ALA A 2 -12.09 -14.09 -10.96
CA ALA A 2 -10.77 -14.74 -10.82
C ALA A 2 -10.86 -16.21 -10.34
N ARG A 3 -11.52 -16.48 -9.21
CA ARG A 3 -11.73 -17.85 -8.69
C ARG A 3 -12.49 -18.76 -9.66
N LYS A 4 -13.50 -18.24 -10.38
CA LYS A 4 -14.31 -19.00 -11.34
C LYS A 4 -13.48 -19.46 -12.54
N ASN A 5 -12.53 -18.64 -12.98
CA ASN A 5 -11.70 -18.88 -14.15
C ASN A 5 -10.28 -19.38 -13.80
N ASN A 6 -10.03 -19.73 -12.53
CA ASN A 6 -8.72 -20.13 -12.02
C ASN A 6 -7.58 -19.14 -12.36
N TYR A 7 -7.88 -17.84 -12.35
CA TYR A 7 -6.84 -16.81 -12.50
C TYR A 7 -6.15 -16.56 -11.17
N ARG A 8 -4.80 -16.52 -11.21
CA ARG A 8 -3.99 -16.11 -10.09
C ARG A 8 -4.35 -14.68 -9.69
N TRP A 9 -4.67 -14.49 -8.42
CA TRP A 9 -4.86 -13.16 -7.87
C TRP A 9 -3.50 -12.60 -7.45
N LEU A 10 -3.14 -11.44 -8.03
CA LEU A 10 -1.86 -10.78 -7.81
C LEU A 10 -1.78 -9.96 -6.51
N ALA A 11 -2.90 -9.69 -5.84
CA ALA A 11 -2.92 -9.05 -4.52
C ALA A 11 -2.41 -10.02 -3.45
N SER A 12 -1.64 -9.55 -2.48
CA SER A 12 -1.22 -10.42 -1.37
C SER A 12 -2.43 -10.91 -0.55
N PRO A 13 -2.32 -12.07 0.13
CA PRO A 13 -3.40 -12.60 0.96
C PRO A 13 -3.91 -11.61 2.02
N ILE A 14 -3.02 -10.80 2.57
CA ILE A 14 -3.38 -9.82 3.62
C ILE A 14 -4.13 -8.63 3.03
N TYR A 15 -3.74 -8.16 1.84
CA TYR A 15 -4.49 -7.13 1.14
C TYR A 15 -5.87 -7.66 0.71
N GLN A 16 -5.98 -8.94 0.33
CA GLN A 16 -7.27 -9.58 0.06
C GLN A 16 -8.18 -9.60 1.31
N ASP A 17 -7.67 -9.97 2.49
CA ASP A 17 -8.43 -9.92 3.75
C ASP A 17 -8.92 -8.48 4.04
N PHE A 18 -8.08 -7.48 3.77
CA PHE A 18 -8.46 -6.07 3.92
C PHE A 18 -9.59 -5.67 2.97
N LEU A 19 -9.49 -6.02 1.69
CA LEU A 19 -10.53 -5.74 0.69
C LEU A 19 -11.85 -6.47 1.00
N ALA A 20 -11.79 -7.64 1.63
CA ALA A 20 -12.95 -8.38 2.10
C ALA A 20 -13.58 -7.80 3.38
N GLY A 21 -12.89 -6.90 4.07
CA GLY A 21 -13.31 -6.32 5.35
C GLY A 21 -12.95 -7.18 6.57
N ASP A 22 -12.23 -8.29 6.38
CA ASP A 22 -11.80 -9.20 7.44
C ASP A 22 -10.63 -8.64 8.26
N ARG A 23 -9.98 -7.59 7.75
CA ARG A 23 -8.84 -6.93 8.39
C ARG A 23 -8.89 -5.43 8.17
N LYS A 24 -8.42 -4.67 9.15
CA LYS A 24 -8.11 -3.24 9.00
C LYS A 24 -6.61 -3.06 8.80
N LEU A 25 -6.23 -2.21 7.85
CA LEU A 25 -4.85 -1.85 7.58
C LEU A 25 -4.71 -0.33 7.69
N ALA A 26 -3.58 0.14 8.23
CA ALA A 26 -3.20 1.55 8.12
C ALA A 26 -2.66 1.81 6.71
N CYS A 27 -2.92 2.98 6.13
CA CYS A 27 -2.32 3.33 4.84
C CYS A 27 -0.80 3.50 5.01
N ALA A 28 -0.01 2.95 4.08
CA ALA A 28 1.43 3.22 3.97
C ALA A 28 1.69 4.05 2.70
N PRO A 29 1.38 5.36 2.69
CA PRO A 29 1.44 6.20 1.48
C PRO A 29 2.84 6.26 0.87
N TRP A 30 3.88 6.22 1.71
CA TRP A 30 5.30 6.16 1.35
C TRP A 30 5.70 4.89 0.58
N GLY A 31 4.89 3.82 0.65
CA GLY A 31 5.23 2.51 0.09
C GLY A 31 5.14 2.45 -1.44
N SER A 32 4.40 3.36 -2.08
CA SER A 32 4.28 3.44 -3.54
C SER A 32 4.29 4.89 -4.02
N ILE A 33 5.50 5.45 -4.01
CA ILE A 33 5.81 6.79 -4.52
C ILE A 33 6.34 6.72 -5.95
N THR A 34 6.20 7.80 -6.70
CA THR A 34 6.59 7.84 -8.11
C THR A 34 7.55 8.99 -8.39
N ARG A 35 8.51 8.77 -9.28
CA ARG A 35 9.39 9.81 -9.81
C ARG A 35 9.02 10.11 -11.26
N ASN A 36 8.92 11.38 -11.62
CA ASN A 36 8.76 11.86 -12.99
C ASN A 36 9.91 12.83 -13.34
N PRO A 37 9.98 13.39 -14.56
CA PRO A 37 11.05 14.31 -14.94
C PRO A 37 11.19 15.57 -14.06
N TYR A 38 10.12 15.97 -13.36
CA TYR A 38 10.11 17.11 -12.44
C TYR A 38 10.60 16.76 -11.02
N GLY A 39 10.67 15.47 -10.67
CA GLY A 39 11.13 15.01 -9.36
C GLY A 39 10.30 13.86 -8.78
N TRP A 40 10.45 13.65 -7.48
CA TRP A 40 9.71 12.67 -6.68
C TRP A 40 8.38 13.26 -6.23
N LYS A 41 7.28 12.59 -6.57
CA LYS A 41 5.92 13.01 -6.23
C LYS A 41 5.48 12.37 -4.92
N GLY A 42 4.94 13.18 -4.01
CA GLY A 42 4.38 12.77 -2.72
C GLY A 42 2.97 13.30 -2.47
N PRO A 43 2.22 12.72 -1.51
CA PRO A 43 2.59 11.57 -0.65
C PRO A 43 2.51 10.21 -1.35
N CYS A 44 1.68 10.04 -2.38
CA CYS A 44 1.49 8.76 -3.06
C CYS A 44 1.30 8.99 -4.57
N TYR A 45 1.23 7.96 -5.39
CA TYR A 45 1.10 8.21 -6.84
C TYR A 45 -0.21 8.92 -7.24
N LEU A 46 -1.27 8.87 -6.43
CA LEU A 46 -2.53 9.57 -6.70
C LEU A 46 -2.47 11.04 -6.28
N LEU A 47 -2.13 11.30 -5.01
CA LEU A 47 -2.07 12.65 -4.45
C LEU A 47 -0.74 13.32 -4.85
N THR A 48 -0.76 14.61 -5.17
CA THR A 48 0.44 15.37 -5.61
C THR A 48 0.56 16.65 -4.81
N ASP A 49 0.81 16.53 -3.53
CA ASP A 49 0.93 17.70 -2.67
C ASP A 49 2.32 18.34 -2.77
N GLY A 50 3.31 17.57 -3.24
CA GLY A 50 4.65 18.07 -3.52
C GLY A 50 5.40 17.31 -4.62
N ILE A 51 6.38 17.97 -5.21
CA ILE A 51 7.40 17.40 -6.08
C ILE A 51 8.78 17.77 -5.52
N PHE A 52 9.59 16.76 -5.22
CA PHE A 52 10.86 16.90 -4.50
C PHE A 52 12.04 16.52 -5.40
N PRO A 53 13.18 17.22 -5.29
CA PRO A 53 14.33 16.99 -6.17
C PRO A 53 15.03 15.65 -5.92
N THR A 54 15.02 15.17 -4.67
CA THR A 54 15.61 13.89 -4.26
C THR A 54 14.61 13.05 -3.48
N PHE A 55 14.90 11.76 -3.32
CA PHE A 55 14.06 10.87 -2.55
C PHE A 55 14.10 11.26 -1.06
N GLU A 56 15.29 11.60 -0.56
CA GLU A 56 15.51 12.07 0.80
C GLU A 56 14.66 13.32 1.09
N ALA A 57 14.63 14.29 0.17
CA ALA A 57 13.81 15.48 0.32
C ALA A 57 12.30 15.17 0.38
N LEU A 58 11.84 14.14 -0.34
CA LEU A 58 10.46 13.65 -0.23
C LEU A 58 10.21 12.99 1.13
N MET A 59 11.13 12.13 1.58
CA MET A 59 10.99 11.40 2.84
C MET A 59 10.98 12.33 4.05
N ASP A 60 11.82 13.36 4.03
CA ASP A 60 11.96 14.32 5.13
C ASP A 60 10.94 15.48 5.03
N GLY A 61 10.41 15.76 3.83
CA GLY A 61 9.56 16.92 3.56
C GLY A 61 8.06 16.66 3.64
N MET A 62 7.64 15.43 3.93
CA MET A 62 6.23 15.04 4.01
C MET A 62 5.84 14.64 5.44
N GLU A 63 4.72 15.15 5.91
CA GLU A 63 4.08 14.71 7.16
C GLU A 63 3.24 13.45 6.88
N TRP A 64 3.90 12.28 6.90
CA TRP A 64 3.30 11.01 6.45
C TRP A 64 2.06 10.59 7.24
N GLU A 65 2.02 10.94 8.52
CA GLU A 65 0.95 10.62 9.47
C GLU A 65 -0.35 11.37 9.17
N GLU A 66 -0.29 12.49 8.44
CA GLU A 66 -1.48 13.26 8.04
C GLU A 66 -2.29 12.55 6.95
N TYR A 67 -1.74 11.51 6.31
CA TYR A 67 -2.38 10.81 5.20
C TYR A 67 -2.97 9.46 5.60
N GLY A 68 -4.08 9.11 4.97
CA GLY A 68 -4.79 7.85 5.19
C GLY A 68 -6.21 8.06 5.73
N PRO A 69 -7.05 7.00 5.73
CA PRO A 69 -8.42 7.09 6.24
C PRO A 69 -8.45 7.58 7.70
N GLY A 70 -9.32 8.52 8.02
CA GLY A 70 -9.39 9.17 9.33
C GLY A 70 -8.41 10.33 9.57
N ASN A 71 -7.40 10.52 8.70
CA ASN A 71 -6.43 11.61 8.80
C ASN A 71 -6.61 12.66 7.70
N ASP A 72 -6.82 12.23 6.45
CA ASP A 72 -7.06 13.11 5.30
C ASP A 72 -8.44 12.83 4.69
N PRO A 73 -9.32 13.83 4.52
CA PRO A 73 -10.66 13.64 3.94
C PRO A 73 -10.62 13.09 2.50
N ARG A 74 -9.53 13.29 1.75
CA ARG A 74 -9.32 12.72 0.41
C ARG A 74 -9.05 11.22 0.47
N CYS A 75 -8.60 10.72 1.63
CA CYS A 75 -8.28 9.31 1.87
C CYS A 75 -9.40 8.53 2.56
N GLU A 76 -10.49 9.18 2.99
CA GLU A 76 -11.51 8.60 3.88
C GLU A 76 -12.11 7.27 3.38
N HIS A 77 -12.29 7.14 2.07
CA HIS A 77 -12.81 5.92 1.44
C HIS A 77 -11.78 5.24 0.54
N CYS A 78 -10.51 5.60 0.70
CA CYS A 78 -9.43 5.02 -0.08
C CYS A 78 -9.12 3.61 0.44
N ALA A 79 -9.06 2.66 -0.49
CA ALA A 79 -8.61 1.30 -0.25
C ALA A 79 -7.63 0.86 -1.36
N ILE A 80 -6.95 1.83 -2.00
CA ILE A 80 -6.18 1.55 -3.21
C ILE A 80 -4.87 0.83 -2.91
N HIS A 81 -4.51 -0.08 -3.80
CA HIS A 81 -3.32 -0.91 -3.72
C HIS A 81 -2.04 -0.12 -3.39
N SER A 82 -1.89 1.11 -3.89
CA SER A 82 -0.67 1.92 -3.70
C SER A 82 -0.24 2.08 -2.25
N GLY A 83 -1.19 2.29 -1.33
CA GLY A 83 -0.91 2.47 0.09
C GLY A 83 -1.17 1.21 0.90
N PHE A 84 -2.11 0.38 0.46
CA PHE A 84 -2.57 -0.77 1.24
C PHE A 84 -1.85 -2.07 0.90
N GLU A 85 -1.28 -2.24 -0.29
CA GLU A 85 -0.42 -3.39 -0.58
C GLU A 85 0.93 -3.29 0.16
N PRO A 86 1.63 -2.13 0.20
CA PRO A 86 2.83 -2.01 1.04
C PRO A 86 2.53 -2.21 2.53
N SER A 87 1.38 -1.69 2.99
CA SER A 87 0.90 -1.93 4.35
C SER A 87 0.67 -3.41 4.62
N ALA A 88 -0.01 -4.11 3.70
CA ALA A 88 -0.21 -5.55 3.79
C ALA A 88 1.10 -6.34 3.80
N ALA A 89 2.08 -5.95 2.97
CA ALA A 89 3.41 -6.55 2.95
C ALA A 89 4.15 -6.33 4.29
N PHE A 90 4.02 -5.15 4.89
CA PHE A 90 4.61 -4.87 6.20
C PHE A 90 3.94 -5.68 7.31
N GLU A 91 2.59 -5.72 7.33
CA GLU A 91 1.81 -6.53 8.27
C GLU A 91 2.12 -8.03 8.14
N ALA A 92 2.45 -8.51 6.93
CA ALA A 92 2.82 -9.90 6.72
C ALA A 92 3.98 -10.36 7.60
N THR A 93 4.89 -9.45 7.92
CA THR A 93 6.10 -9.74 8.71
C THR A 93 5.84 -9.79 10.22
N LYS A 94 4.68 -9.29 10.69
CA LYS A 94 4.39 -9.13 12.12
C LYS A 94 3.93 -10.41 12.82
N SER A 95 3.50 -11.43 12.07
CA SER A 95 3.09 -12.71 12.66
C SER A 95 3.59 -13.90 11.85
N LEU A 96 4.01 -14.97 12.55
CA LEU A 96 4.47 -16.20 11.89
C LEU A 96 3.41 -16.79 10.95
N ARG A 97 2.14 -16.71 11.34
CA ARG A 97 1.02 -17.18 10.52
C ARG A 97 0.94 -16.43 9.19
N ASP A 98 0.99 -15.10 9.25
CA ASP A 98 0.91 -14.27 8.04
C ASP A 98 2.17 -14.38 7.20
N THR A 99 3.35 -14.49 7.81
CA THR A 99 4.60 -14.76 7.11
C THR A 99 4.50 -16.06 6.31
N VAL A 100 4.11 -17.17 6.96
CA VAL A 100 3.98 -18.47 6.28
C VAL A 100 2.94 -18.42 5.18
N ARG A 101 1.79 -17.76 5.42
CA ARG A 101 0.73 -17.63 4.40
C ARG A 101 1.21 -16.82 3.18
N SER A 102 1.88 -15.70 3.41
CA SER A 102 2.43 -14.85 2.34
C SER A 102 3.57 -15.53 1.59
N THR A 103 4.47 -16.25 2.28
CA THR A 103 5.52 -17.05 1.65
C THR A 103 4.93 -18.17 0.80
N ALA A 104 3.93 -18.90 1.31
CA ALA A 104 3.25 -19.94 0.55
C ALA A 104 2.62 -19.34 -0.72
N TRP A 105 1.86 -18.26 -0.63
CA TRP A 105 1.28 -17.57 -1.78
C TRP A 105 2.35 -17.13 -2.81
N THR A 106 3.49 -16.61 -2.37
CA THR A 106 4.59 -16.22 -3.26
C THR A 106 5.18 -17.42 -3.99
N LEU A 107 5.39 -18.55 -3.30
CA LEU A 107 6.06 -19.73 -3.84
C LEU A 107 5.14 -20.64 -4.65
N THR A 108 3.87 -20.76 -4.27
CA THR A 108 2.92 -21.71 -4.89
C THR A 108 2.05 -21.10 -5.98
N GLY A 109 2.07 -19.76 -6.10
CA GLY A 109 1.53 -18.99 -7.22
C GLY A 109 0.26 -19.51 -7.87
#